data_AF-A0A7V5M839-F1
#
_entry.id   AF-A0A7V5M839-F1
#
_cell.length_a   1.000
_cell.length_b   1.000
_cell.length_c   1.000
_cell.angle_alpha   90.00
_cell.angle_beta   90.00
_cell.angle_gamma   90.00
#
_symmetry.space_group_name_H-M   'P 1'
#
loop_
_entity.id
_entity.type
_entity.pdbx_description
1 polymer ?
#
loop_
_entity_poly.entity_id
_entity_poly.type
_entity_poly.pdbx_seq_one_letter_code
_entity_poly.pdbx_strand_id
1 'polypeptide(L)'
;MKKKKQKTREALINQWQKANISYQNYLNYIGRKGKRVELTYIDLLYVSNFKGGNASINEDEASVNEKLKEYSKHLRALDQEFGAKYLKDLSNEELESLKNKALSFIKLTLSNSTSIDGFRCSYASALLHFHFPNLIPILDRRVLNGIGIKVEKNKQGQVISIERYYPELITRFYNHLRDNPNKSLREFDKENFIKPIENNETASD
;
A
#
# COMPACT_ATOMS: atom_id res chain seq x y z
N MET A 1 27.40 -13.58 12.87
CA MET A 1 25.93 -13.31 12.72
C MET A 1 25.50 -11.89 13.10
N LYS A 2 25.88 -11.32 14.26
CA LYS A 2 25.42 -9.98 14.71
C LYS A 2 25.73 -8.84 13.73
N LYS A 3 26.97 -8.75 13.22
CA LYS A 3 27.38 -7.73 12.22
C LYS A 3 26.59 -7.80 10.89
N LYS A 4 26.23 -9.01 10.42
CA LYS A 4 25.44 -9.21 9.19
C LYS A 4 23.99 -8.75 9.37
N LYS A 5 23.35 -9.09 10.50
CA LYS A 5 22.00 -8.61 10.85
C LYS A 5 21.94 -7.08 11.00
N GLN A 6 22.98 -6.47 11.57
CA GLN A 6 23.07 -5.02 11.73
C GLN A 6 23.23 -4.28 10.39
N LYS A 7 24.12 -4.75 9.51
CA LYS A 7 24.29 -4.21 8.15
C LYS A 7 23.00 -4.32 7.31
N THR A 8 22.22 -5.39 7.49
CA THR A 8 20.90 -5.54 6.84
C THR A 8 19.87 -4.54 7.38
N ARG A 9 19.88 -4.23 8.69
CA ARG A 9 18.95 -3.26 9.28
C ARG A 9 19.24 -1.83 8.83
N GLU A 10 20.52 -1.43 8.80
CA GLU A 10 20.94 -0.11 8.31
C GLU A 10 20.54 0.10 6.84
N ALA A 11 20.73 -0.91 5.99
CA ALA A 11 20.29 -0.85 4.60
C ALA A 11 18.77 -0.65 4.45
N LEU A 12 17.96 -1.30 5.31
CA LEU A 12 16.51 -1.14 5.32
C LEU A 12 16.05 0.22 5.83
N ILE A 13 16.75 0.77 6.82
CA ILE A 13 16.50 2.14 7.31
C ILE A 13 16.80 3.14 6.18
N ASN A 14 17.92 2.98 5.49
CA ASN A 14 18.27 3.84 4.35
C ASN A 14 17.27 3.70 3.20
N GLN A 15 16.80 2.48 2.91
CA GLN A 15 15.75 2.25 1.92
C GLN A 15 14.44 2.97 2.31
N TRP A 16 14.04 2.86 3.58
CA TRP A 16 12.86 3.54 4.10
C TRP A 16 13.00 5.07 4.01
N GLN A 17 14.15 5.63 4.38
CA GLN A 17 14.42 7.07 4.30
C GLN A 17 14.30 7.59 2.86
N LYS A 18 14.87 6.87 1.88
CA LYS A 18 14.71 7.22 0.45
C LYS A 18 13.24 7.16 0.02
N ALA A 19 12.53 6.09 0.36
CA ALA A 19 11.10 5.98 0.08
C ALA A 19 10.30 7.09 0.78
N ASN A 20 10.71 7.53 1.96
CA ASN A 20 10.06 8.63 2.68
C ASN A 20 10.23 9.98 1.98
N ILE A 21 11.34 10.23 1.29
CA ILE A 21 11.49 11.43 0.46
C ILE A 21 10.49 11.39 -0.70
N SER A 22 10.42 10.28 -1.44
CA SER A 22 9.43 10.09 -2.52
C SER A 22 7.99 10.22 -1.99
N TYR A 23 7.75 9.72 -0.78
CA TYR A 23 6.46 9.82 -0.10
C TYR A 23 6.04 11.28 0.14
N GLN A 24 6.92 12.08 0.74
CA GLN A 24 6.63 13.50 1.00
C GLN A 24 6.43 14.28 -0.29
N ASN A 25 7.21 13.98 -1.34
CA ASN A 25 7.04 14.61 -2.66
C ASN A 25 5.64 14.34 -3.24
N TYR A 26 5.14 13.12 -3.10
CA TYR A 26 3.81 12.79 -3.62
C TYR A 26 2.69 13.43 -2.79
N LEU A 27 2.79 13.44 -1.45
CA LEU A 27 1.84 14.19 -0.62
C LEU A 27 1.80 15.69 -0.97
N ASN A 28 2.96 16.31 -1.19
CA ASN A 28 3.06 17.70 -1.64
C ASN A 28 2.44 17.92 -3.02
N TYR A 29 2.56 16.95 -3.93
CA TYR A 29 1.86 17.00 -5.21
C TYR A 29 0.34 16.89 -5.04
N ILE A 30 -0.15 15.91 -4.27
CA ILE A 30 -1.59 15.75 -3.99
C ILE A 30 -2.17 17.01 -3.35
N GLY A 31 -1.46 17.62 -2.38
CA GLY A 31 -1.89 18.85 -1.71
C GLY A 31 -2.01 20.07 -2.64
N ARG A 32 -1.32 20.05 -3.80
CA ARG A 32 -1.41 21.10 -4.83
C ARG A 32 -2.45 20.79 -5.91
N LYS A 33 -3.01 19.58 -5.96
CA LYS A 33 -4.02 19.21 -6.96
C LYS A 33 -5.35 19.88 -6.64
N GLY A 34 -5.91 20.59 -7.63
CA GLY A 34 -7.27 21.15 -7.51
C GLY A 34 -8.35 20.07 -7.35
N LYS A 35 -8.13 18.89 -7.93
CA LYS A 35 -9.00 17.71 -7.77
C LYS A 35 -8.22 16.56 -7.14
N ARG A 36 -8.21 16.53 -5.81
CA ARG A 36 -7.41 15.60 -4.99
C ARG A 36 -7.55 14.12 -5.39
N VAL A 37 -8.75 13.67 -5.73
CA VAL A 37 -9.09 12.26 -6.00
C VAL A 37 -9.20 11.91 -7.50
N GLU A 38 -8.92 12.86 -8.39
CA GLU A 38 -8.85 12.62 -9.83
C GLU A 38 -7.43 12.17 -10.17
N LEU A 39 -7.27 10.94 -10.67
CA LEU A 39 -5.98 10.35 -10.99
C LEU A 39 -5.56 10.69 -12.42
N THR A 40 -4.26 10.86 -12.57
CA THR A 40 -3.56 11.13 -13.82
C THR A 40 -2.35 10.21 -13.94
N TYR A 41 -1.77 10.10 -15.13
CA TYR A 41 -0.53 9.36 -15.33
C TYR A 41 0.59 9.77 -14.35
N ILE A 42 0.66 11.06 -13.98
CA ILE A 42 1.62 11.59 -13.01
C ILE A 42 1.50 10.92 -11.63
N ASP A 43 0.29 10.60 -11.18
CA ASP A 43 0.06 9.90 -9.91
C ASP A 43 0.73 8.53 -9.90
N LEU A 44 0.68 7.82 -11.04
CA LEU A 44 1.34 6.52 -11.18
C LEU A 44 2.86 6.64 -11.15
N LEU A 45 3.43 7.68 -11.76
CA LEU A 45 4.87 7.95 -11.70
C LEU A 45 5.35 8.21 -10.27
N TYR A 46 4.60 8.97 -9.49
CA TYR A 46 4.92 9.20 -8.07
C TYR A 46 4.87 7.91 -7.26
N VAL A 47 3.83 7.08 -7.45
CA VAL A 47 3.71 5.79 -6.76
C VAL A 47 4.85 4.86 -7.17
N SER A 48 5.22 4.81 -8.44
CA SER A 48 6.34 4.00 -8.92
C SER A 48 7.67 4.44 -8.32
N ASN A 49 7.92 5.75 -8.28
CA ASN A 49 9.11 6.32 -7.62
C ASN A 49 9.12 6.05 -6.10
N PHE A 50 7.95 5.99 -5.45
CA PHE A 50 7.84 5.63 -4.03
C PHE A 50 8.11 4.15 -3.76
N LYS A 51 7.45 3.25 -4.50
CA LYS A 51 7.58 1.80 -4.29
C LYS A 51 9.00 1.32 -4.58
N GLY A 52 9.65 1.94 -5.57
CA GLY A 52 10.96 1.53 -6.06
C GLY A 52 10.88 0.18 -6.78
N GLY A 53 11.49 0.09 -7.96
CA GLY A 53 11.53 -1.13 -8.76
C GLY A 53 11.38 -0.85 -10.25
N ASN A 54 11.51 -1.91 -11.06
CA ASN A 54 11.41 -1.86 -12.51
C ASN A 54 9.95 -1.93 -13.00
N ALA A 55 9.00 -1.38 -12.25
CA ALA A 55 7.61 -1.29 -12.70
C ALA A 55 7.51 -0.18 -13.75
N SER A 56 7.89 -0.53 -14.97
CA SER A 56 7.65 0.32 -16.14
C SER A 56 6.19 0.20 -16.52
N ILE A 57 5.53 1.35 -16.63
CA ILE A 57 4.18 1.41 -17.21
C ILE A 57 4.38 1.30 -18.72
N ASN A 58 4.15 0.11 -19.28
CA ASN A 58 4.38 -0.18 -20.70
C ASN A 58 3.05 -0.12 -21.47
N GLU A 59 2.35 0.99 -21.33
CA GLU A 59 1.06 1.20 -21.96
C GLU A 59 0.96 2.65 -22.43
N ASP A 60 0.22 2.89 -23.51
CA ASP A 60 -0.08 4.23 -24.00
C ASP A 60 -0.78 5.08 -22.92
N GLU A 61 -0.37 6.34 -22.81
CA GLU A 61 -0.89 7.27 -21.81
C GLU A 61 -2.40 7.50 -21.94
N ALA A 62 -2.95 7.51 -23.16
CA ALA A 62 -4.39 7.69 -23.38
C ALA A 62 -5.20 6.51 -22.81
N SER A 63 -4.77 5.28 -23.09
CA SER A 63 -5.36 4.06 -22.53
C SER A 63 -5.24 4.02 -21.01
N VAL A 64 -4.08 4.38 -20.46
CA VAL A 64 -3.89 4.49 -19.00
C VAL A 64 -4.84 5.52 -18.39
N ASN A 65 -4.95 6.70 -19.00
CA ASN A 65 -5.84 7.76 -18.52
C ASN A 65 -7.32 7.34 -18.56
N GLU A 66 -7.75 6.55 -19.54
CA GLU A 66 -9.10 5.97 -19.56
C GLU A 66 -9.32 5.04 -18.36
N LYS A 67 -8.40 4.11 -18.11
CA LYS A 67 -8.48 3.18 -16.97
C LYS A 67 -8.49 3.92 -15.63
N LEU A 68 -7.69 4.98 -15.50
CA LEU A 68 -7.60 5.81 -14.29
C LEU A 68 -8.92 6.50 -13.92
N LYS A 69 -9.87 6.66 -14.85
CA LYS A 69 -11.21 7.17 -14.53
C LYS A 69 -11.95 6.25 -13.56
N GLU A 70 -11.82 4.93 -13.72
CA GLU A 70 -12.45 3.97 -12.80
C GLU A 70 -11.77 3.97 -11.43
N TYR A 71 -10.43 4.04 -11.38
CA TYR A 71 -9.72 4.21 -10.10
C TYR A 71 -10.17 5.50 -9.39
N SER A 72 -10.30 6.61 -10.12
CA SER A 72 -10.74 7.90 -9.58
C SER A 72 -12.18 7.85 -9.05
N LYS A 73 -13.06 7.07 -9.68
CA LYS A 73 -14.42 6.82 -9.19
C LYS A 73 -14.40 6.09 -7.84
N HIS A 74 -13.56 5.08 -7.69
CA HIS A 74 -13.40 4.39 -6.40
C HIS A 74 -12.78 5.30 -5.32
N LEU A 75 -11.80 6.15 -5.67
CA LEU A 75 -11.27 7.13 -4.71
C LEU A 75 -12.34 8.12 -4.25
N ARG A 76 -13.19 8.62 -5.16
CA ARG A 76 -14.31 9.48 -4.81
C ARG A 76 -15.29 8.78 -3.86
N ALA A 77 -15.61 7.51 -4.09
CA ALA A 77 -16.50 6.76 -3.21
C ALA A 77 -15.90 6.56 -1.80
N LEU A 78 -14.59 6.35 -1.70
CA LEU A 78 -13.88 6.31 -0.40
C LEU A 78 -13.88 7.68 0.30
N ASP A 79 -13.59 8.75 -0.45
CA ASP A 79 -13.54 10.12 0.08
C ASP A 79 -14.90 10.60 0.59
N GLN A 80 -15.98 10.27 -0.13
CA GLN A 80 -17.35 10.56 0.30
C GLN A 80 -17.76 9.86 1.59
N GLU A 81 -17.30 8.62 1.80
CA GLU A 81 -17.71 7.82 2.96
C GLU A 81 -16.83 8.06 4.21
N PHE A 82 -15.52 8.22 4.00
CA PHE A 82 -14.55 8.30 5.10
C PHE A 82 -13.92 9.68 5.27
N GLY A 83 -13.81 10.47 4.20
CA GLY A 83 -13.19 11.80 4.22
C GLY A 83 -11.84 11.81 4.94
N ALA A 84 -11.77 12.59 6.02
CA ALA A 84 -10.56 12.77 6.84
C ALA A 84 -10.49 11.85 8.08
N LYS A 85 -11.33 10.81 8.17
CA LYS A 85 -11.32 9.87 9.29
C LYS A 85 -9.97 9.16 9.44
N TYR A 86 -9.67 8.78 10.67
CA TYR A 86 -8.54 7.93 11.00
C TYR A 86 -9.01 6.48 11.13
N LEU A 87 -8.15 5.53 10.74
CA LEU A 87 -8.46 4.10 10.83
C LEU A 87 -8.91 3.70 12.25
N LYS A 88 -8.19 4.16 13.27
CA LYS A 88 -8.46 3.84 14.68
C LYS A 88 -9.83 4.32 15.19
N ASP A 89 -10.44 5.29 14.51
CA ASP A 89 -11.68 5.93 14.94
C ASP A 89 -12.92 5.34 14.24
N LEU A 90 -12.73 4.34 13.35
CA LEU A 90 -13.84 3.71 12.65
C LEU A 90 -14.68 2.80 13.56
N SER A 91 -15.98 2.79 13.33
CA SER A 91 -16.86 1.73 13.82
C SER A 91 -16.54 0.38 13.15
N ASN A 92 -17.11 -0.70 13.66
CA ASN A 92 -16.94 -2.02 13.05
C ASN A 92 -17.58 -2.08 11.65
N GLU A 93 -18.76 -1.47 11.46
CA GLU A 93 -19.43 -1.40 10.16
C GLU A 93 -18.60 -0.59 9.15
N GLU A 94 -18.06 0.54 9.58
CA GLU A 94 -17.17 1.37 8.77
C GLU A 94 -15.88 0.64 8.41
N LEU A 95 -15.31 -0.13 9.34
CA LEU A 95 -14.13 -0.97 9.09
C LEU A 95 -14.42 -2.04 8.03
N GLU A 96 -15.55 -2.73 8.11
CA GLU A 96 -15.95 -3.71 7.07
C GLU A 96 -16.13 -3.06 5.71
N SER A 97 -16.80 -1.90 5.66
CA SER A 97 -16.98 -1.15 4.42
C SER A 97 -15.63 -0.70 3.83
N LEU A 98 -14.71 -0.18 4.66
CA LEU A 98 -13.38 0.21 4.24
C LEU A 98 -12.62 -0.96 3.62
N LYS A 99 -12.61 -2.12 4.28
CA LYS A 99 -11.94 -3.34 3.78
C LYS A 99 -12.49 -3.74 2.41
N ASN A 100 -13.81 -3.73 2.24
CA ASN A 100 -14.46 -4.12 0.98
C ASN A 100 -14.13 -3.15 -0.16
N LYS A 101 -14.16 -1.84 0.09
CA LYS A 101 -13.81 -0.83 -0.93
C LYS A 101 -12.33 -0.81 -1.26
N ALA A 102 -11.46 -0.89 -0.25
CA ALA A 102 -10.01 -0.94 -0.45
C ALA A 102 -9.60 -2.19 -1.22
N LEU A 103 -10.19 -3.35 -0.91
CA LEU A 103 -9.98 -4.59 -1.66
C LEU A 103 -10.48 -4.46 -3.10
N SER A 104 -11.69 -3.93 -3.29
CA SER A 104 -12.26 -3.70 -4.62
C SER A 104 -11.37 -2.79 -5.47
N PHE A 105 -10.81 -1.72 -4.89
CA PHE A 105 -9.89 -0.83 -5.59
C PHE A 105 -8.62 -1.55 -6.05
N ILE A 106 -7.93 -2.31 -5.17
CA ILE A 106 -6.69 -2.97 -5.58
C ILE A 106 -6.94 -4.11 -6.59
N LYS A 107 -8.14 -4.70 -6.58
CA LYS A 107 -8.57 -5.70 -7.57
C LYS A 107 -8.80 -5.14 -8.96
N LEU A 108 -8.91 -3.81 -9.15
CA LEU A 108 -8.88 -3.19 -10.48
C LEU A 108 -7.61 -3.60 -11.26
N THR A 109 -6.49 -3.80 -10.56
CA THR A 109 -5.22 -4.24 -11.18
C THR A 109 -5.25 -5.68 -11.72
N LEU A 110 -6.30 -6.44 -11.43
CA LEU A 110 -6.49 -7.82 -11.85
C LEU A 110 -7.55 -7.98 -12.95
N SER A 111 -8.30 -6.92 -13.26
CA SER A 111 -9.35 -6.96 -14.27
C SER A 111 -8.80 -6.57 -15.64
N ASN A 112 -9.17 -7.30 -16.69
CA ASN A 112 -8.71 -7.01 -18.05
C ASN A 112 -9.03 -5.58 -18.52
N SER A 113 -10.16 -5.01 -18.07
CA SER A 113 -10.59 -3.67 -18.50
C SER A 113 -9.90 -2.52 -17.75
N THR A 114 -9.31 -2.77 -16.58
CA THR A 114 -8.77 -1.73 -15.69
C THR A 114 -7.35 -2.00 -15.20
N SER A 115 -6.78 -3.16 -15.53
CA SER A 115 -5.37 -3.46 -15.26
C SER A 115 -4.49 -2.55 -16.11
N ILE A 116 -3.48 -1.96 -15.47
CA ILE A 116 -2.46 -1.13 -16.13
C ILE A 116 -1.15 -1.93 -16.05
N ASP A 117 -0.46 -2.11 -17.18
CA ASP A 117 0.77 -2.88 -17.17
C ASP A 117 1.83 -2.23 -16.26
N GLY A 118 2.59 -3.05 -15.54
CA GLY A 118 3.52 -2.59 -14.50
C GLY A 118 2.86 -2.13 -13.19
N PHE A 119 1.53 -1.91 -13.14
CA PHE A 119 0.83 -1.40 -11.95
C PHE A 119 0.00 -2.50 -11.26
N ARG A 120 0.55 -3.10 -10.19
CA ARG A 120 -0.04 -4.26 -9.48
C ARG A 120 -0.63 -3.88 -8.11
N CYS A 121 -1.27 -4.82 -7.43
CA CYS A 121 -1.97 -4.64 -6.14
C CYS A 121 -1.18 -3.82 -5.10
N SER A 122 0.12 -4.07 -4.95
CA SER A 122 0.95 -3.33 -3.98
C SER A 122 1.13 -1.86 -4.35
N TYR A 123 1.17 -1.52 -5.63
CA TYR A 123 1.22 -0.14 -6.12
C TYR A 123 -0.15 0.53 -5.94
N ALA A 124 -1.23 -0.16 -6.29
CA ALA A 124 -2.59 0.34 -6.04
C ALA A 124 -2.87 0.61 -4.55
N SER A 125 -2.39 -0.25 -3.65
CA SER A 125 -2.52 0.01 -2.21
C SER A 125 -1.72 1.23 -1.74
N ALA A 126 -0.54 1.47 -2.31
CA ALA A 126 0.23 2.68 -2.01
C ALA A 126 -0.51 3.92 -2.53
N LEU A 127 -1.08 3.85 -3.74
CA LEU A 127 -1.92 4.91 -4.29
C LEU A 127 -3.07 5.25 -3.34
N LEU A 128 -3.83 4.25 -2.87
CA LEU A 128 -4.87 4.46 -1.85
C LEU A 128 -4.34 5.15 -0.61
N HIS A 129 -3.22 4.67 -0.06
CA HIS A 129 -2.63 5.24 1.14
C HIS A 129 -2.28 6.72 0.96
N PHE A 130 -1.74 7.13 -0.19
CA PHE A 130 -1.42 8.53 -0.43
C PHE A 130 -2.65 9.44 -0.44
N HIS A 131 -3.79 8.94 -0.93
CA HIS A 131 -5.06 9.67 -0.84
C HIS A 131 -5.73 9.54 0.52
N PHE A 132 -5.35 8.59 1.37
CA PHE A 132 -5.96 8.39 2.68
C PHE A 132 -4.91 7.97 3.74
N PRO A 133 -3.93 8.85 4.06
CA PRO A 133 -2.72 8.46 4.80
C PRO A 133 -2.99 8.04 6.25
N ASN A 134 -4.11 8.49 6.81
CA ASN A 134 -4.54 8.17 8.18
C ASN A 134 -5.49 6.96 8.26
N LEU A 135 -5.94 6.44 7.12
CA LEU A 135 -7.04 5.48 7.03
C LEU A 135 -6.61 4.15 6.43
N ILE A 136 -5.76 4.16 5.39
CA ILE A 136 -5.48 2.97 4.59
C ILE A 136 -4.00 2.57 4.71
N PRO A 137 -3.66 1.35 5.17
CA PRO A 137 -2.28 0.87 5.19
C PRO A 137 -1.77 0.46 3.80
N ILE A 138 -0.45 0.46 3.63
CA ILE A 138 0.18 0.02 2.37
C ILE A 138 0.34 -1.50 2.38
N LEU A 139 -0.14 -2.16 1.33
CA LEU A 139 0.08 -3.60 1.11
C LEU A 139 1.50 -3.82 0.57
N ASP A 140 2.38 -4.29 1.45
CA ASP A 140 3.76 -4.63 1.12
C ASP A 140 4.18 -5.93 1.78
N ARG A 141 4.96 -6.77 1.07
CA ARG A 141 5.44 -8.05 1.59
C ARG A 141 6.21 -7.92 2.91
N ARG A 142 6.99 -6.84 3.09
CA ARG A 142 7.75 -6.60 4.32
C ARG A 142 6.85 -6.24 5.46
N VAL A 143 5.80 -5.45 5.20
CA VAL A 143 4.80 -5.07 6.18
C VAL A 143 3.99 -6.29 6.62
N LEU A 144 3.53 -7.11 5.66
CA LEU A 144 2.84 -8.39 5.95
C LEU A 144 3.70 -9.31 6.84
N ASN A 145 4.98 -9.47 6.51
CA ASN A 145 5.90 -10.22 7.36
C ASN A 145 6.07 -9.56 8.74
N GLY A 146 6.32 -8.26 8.79
CA GLY A 146 6.59 -7.54 10.03
C GLY A 146 5.43 -7.56 11.02
N ILE A 147 4.20 -7.55 10.51
CA ILE A 147 2.99 -7.65 11.33
C ILE A 147 2.62 -9.11 11.67
N GLY A 148 3.34 -10.09 11.11
CA GLY A 148 3.16 -11.51 11.41
C GLY A 148 2.02 -12.18 10.62
N ILE A 149 1.59 -11.61 9.49
CA ILE A 149 0.64 -12.28 8.59
C ILE A 149 1.40 -13.37 7.81
N LYS A 150 0.94 -14.62 7.96
CA LYS A 150 1.49 -15.75 7.22
C LYS A 150 1.01 -15.71 5.77
N VAL A 151 1.96 -15.66 4.85
CA VAL A 151 1.68 -15.53 3.41
C VAL A 151 2.30 -16.67 2.64
N GLU A 152 1.61 -17.11 1.59
CA GLU A 152 2.15 -18.06 0.62
C GLU A 152 3.11 -17.34 -0.33
N LYS A 153 4.23 -17.97 -0.66
CA LYS A 153 5.27 -17.40 -1.53
C LYS A 153 5.61 -18.34 -2.68
N ASN A 154 5.88 -17.78 -3.85
CA ASN A 154 6.45 -18.55 -4.97
C ASN A 154 7.95 -18.83 -4.76
N LYS A 155 8.55 -19.58 -5.69
CA LYS A 155 9.98 -19.94 -5.66
C LYS A 155 10.92 -18.73 -5.65
N GLN A 156 10.46 -17.58 -6.13
CA GLN A 156 11.19 -16.30 -6.15
C GLN A 156 10.95 -15.47 -4.87
N GLY A 157 10.22 -16.01 -3.88
CA GLY A 157 9.90 -15.33 -2.63
C GLY A 157 8.89 -14.18 -2.76
N GLN A 158 8.14 -14.13 -3.86
CA GLN A 158 7.03 -13.19 -4.04
C GLN A 158 5.76 -13.76 -3.43
N VAL A 159 4.95 -12.90 -2.82
CA VAL A 159 3.67 -13.31 -2.23
C VAL A 159 2.66 -13.64 -3.32
N ILE A 160 2.09 -14.85 -3.26
CA ILE A 160 1.05 -15.29 -4.19
C ILE A 160 -0.27 -14.62 -3.80
N SER A 161 -1.01 -14.09 -4.77
CA SER A 161 -2.34 -13.47 -4.56
C SER A 161 -2.35 -12.47 -3.39
N ILE A 162 -1.39 -11.53 -3.39
CA ILE A 162 -1.14 -10.62 -2.27
C ILE A 162 -2.38 -9.84 -1.82
N GLU A 163 -3.31 -9.56 -2.74
CA GLU A 163 -4.56 -8.84 -2.48
C GLU A 163 -5.45 -9.53 -1.43
N ARG A 164 -5.37 -10.87 -1.30
CA ARG A 164 -6.19 -11.63 -0.35
C ARG A 164 -5.87 -11.31 1.10
N TYR A 165 -4.65 -10.88 1.37
CA TYR A 165 -4.19 -10.52 2.72
C TYR A 165 -4.55 -9.09 3.13
N TYR A 166 -5.12 -8.29 2.21
CA TYR A 166 -5.34 -6.87 2.47
C TYR A 166 -6.40 -6.59 3.54
N PRO A 167 -7.57 -7.28 3.58
CA PRO A 167 -8.52 -7.12 4.66
C PRO A 167 -7.93 -7.48 6.04
N GLU A 168 -7.12 -8.54 6.14
CA GLU A 168 -6.46 -8.89 7.39
C GLU A 168 -5.45 -7.81 7.80
N LEU A 169 -4.66 -7.29 6.85
CA LEU A 169 -3.72 -6.19 7.11
C LEU A 169 -4.43 -4.97 7.70
N ILE A 170 -5.57 -4.57 7.13
CA ILE A 170 -6.37 -3.44 7.62
C ILE A 170 -6.85 -3.71 9.05
N THR A 171 -7.38 -4.90 9.34
CA THR A 171 -7.81 -5.30 10.69
C THR A 171 -6.65 -5.24 11.70
N ARG A 172 -5.46 -5.74 11.33
CA ARG A 172 -4.28 -5.72 12.22
C ARG A 172 -3.82 -4.30 12.53
N PHE A 173 -3.83 -3.41 11.54
CA PHE A 173 -3.55 -1.99 11.74
C PHE A 173 -4.61 -1.30 12.60
N TYR A 174 -5.89 -1.58 12.34
CA TYR A 174 -7.01 -1.05 13.11
C TYR A 174 -6.87 -1.37 14.60
N ASN A 175 -6.70 -2.65 14.95
CA ASN A 175 -6.54 -3.09 16.33
C ASN A 175 -5.31 -2.44 16.99
N HIS A 176 -4.15 -2.47 16.32
CA HIS A 176 -2.93 -1.91 16.89
C HIS A 176 -3.04 -0.41 17.17
N LEU A 177 -3.63 0.37 16.25
CA LEU A 177 -3.75 1.82 16.38
C LEU A 177 -4.81 2.23 17.40
N ARG A 178 -5.83 1.39 17.63
CA ARG A 178 -6.78 1.58 18.74
C ARG A 178 -6.10 1.37 20.10
N ASP A 179 -5.28 0.34 20.21
CA ASP A 179 -4.53 0.06 21.44
C ASP A 179 -3.37 1.05 21.68
N ASN A 180 -2.94 1.77 20.63
CA ASN A 180 -1.82 2.70 20.65
C ASN A 180 -2.22 4.05 20.02
N PRO A 181 -3.10 4.83 20.65
CA PRO A 181 -3.76 5.98 20.02
C PRO A 181 -2.83 7.13 19.62
N ASN A 182 -1.66 7.24 20.24
CA ASN A 182 -0.64 8.26 19.92
C ASN A 182 0.19 7.90 18.69
N LYS A 183 0.03 6.69 18.16
CA LYS A 183 0.80 6.20 17.03
C LYS A 183 0.09 6.49 15.73
N SER A 184 0.81 7.04 14.76
CA SER A 184 0.29 7.21 13.42
C SER A 184 0.34 5.90 12.62
N LEU A 185 -0.54 5.80 11.62
CA LEU A 185 -0.52 4.70 10.66
C LEU A 185 0.85 4.55 10.00
N ARG A 186 1.49 5.68 9.64
CA ARG A 186 2.79 5.70 8.97
C ARG A 186 3.95 5.26 9.86
N GLU A 187 3.92 5.58 11.14
CA GLU A 187 4.91 5.08 12.11
C GLU A 187 4.80 3.57 12.29
N PHE A 188 3.58 3.06 12.40
CA PHE A 188 3.38 1.61 12.49
C PHE A 188 3.77 0.89 11.20
N ASP A 189 3.50 1.48 10.04
CA ASP A 189 3.97 0.99 8.73
C ASP A 189 5.51 0.88 8.70
N LYS A 190 6.22 1.93 9.16
CA LYS A 190 7.69 1.94 9.26
C LYS A 190 8.21 0.80 10.11
N GLU A 191 7.66 0.63 11.31
CA GLU A 191 8.12 -0.40 12.25
C GLU A 191 8.00 -1.79 11.67
N ASN A 192 6.87 -2.09 11.01
CA ASN A 192 6.67 -3.39 10.37
C ASN A 192 7.55 -3.54 9.13
N PHE A 193 7.73 -2.46 8.35
CA PHE A 193 8.58 -2.50 7.17
C PHE A 193 10.04 -2.79 7.50
N ILE A 194 10.60 -2.28 8.60
CA ILE A 194 12.03 -2.48 8.94
C ILE A 194 12.32 -3.78 9.70
N LYS A 195 11.29 -4.55 10.06
CA LYS A 195 11.49 -5.83 10.75
C LYS A 195 12.27 -6.82 9.84
N PRO A 196 13.10 -7.69 10.45
CA PRO A 196 13.73 -8.79 9.73
C PRO A 196 12.66 -9.70 9.09
N ILE A 197 12.95 -10.25 7.91
CA ILE A 197 12.11 -11.27 7.32
C ILE A 197 12.34 -12.56 8.10
N GLU A 198 11.27 -13.14 8.65
CA GLU A 198 11.34 -14.46 9.26
C GLU A 198 11.34 -15.48 8.12
N ASN A 199 12.49 -16.11 7.90
CA ASN A 199 12.56 -17.28 7.04
C ASN A 199 11.96 -18.44 7.84
N ASN A 200 10.64 -18.58 7.82
CA ASN A 200 10.04 -19.86 8.15
C ASN A 200 10.35 -20.77 6.96
N GLU A 201 11.38 -21.59 7.13
CA GLU A 201 11.64 -22.74 6.27
C GLU A 201 10.43 -23.67 6.37
N THR A 202 9.46 -23.48 5.49
CA THR A 202 8.61 -24.57 5.04
C THR A 202 8.92 -24.75 3.57
N ALA A 203 10.06 -25.39 3.33
CA ALA A 203 10.20 -26.20 2.12
C ALA A 203 9.19 -27.33 2.29
N SER A 204 8.09 -27.26 1.54
CA SER A 204 7.29 -28.45 1.28
C SER A 204 8.12 -29.28 0.29
N ASP A 205 8.50 -30.47 0.72
CA ASP A 205 9.03 -31.52 -0.16
C ASP A 205 8.02 -31.88 -1.27
#